data_AF-A0A818AZG5-F1
#
_entry.id   AF-A0A818AZG5-F1
#
_cell.length_a   1.000
_cell.length_b   1.000
_cell.length_c   1.000
_cell.angle_alpha   90.00
_cell.angle_beta   90.00
_cell.angle_gamma   90.00
#
_symmetry.space_group_name_H-M   'P 1'
#
loop_
_entity.id
_entity.type
_entity.pdbx_description
1 polymer ?
#
loop_
_entity_poly.entity_id
_entity_poly.type
_entity_poly.pdbx_seq_one_letter_code
_entity_poly.pdbx_strand_id
1 'polypeptide(L)'
;QFMPAEFVRFAADGHVQYAEKLHIYTYGLTLNQLFTEQMQEFRLSAEPHIILTKKSPIFYDEIISRCLDEDSSRRPSAIEIEKTLEFYEATFSKIKNSDSYTKMSTQEKNQAFIQFYEANKMKIVHFVKDKFPQQFFHDVQRKFSIKQKSSEFYVAADSVCRTS
;
A
#
# COMPACT_ATOMS: atom_id res chain seq x y z
N GLN A 1 0.52 -2.35 -25.47
CA GLN A 1 0.70 -1.18 -24.57
C GLN A 1 1.07 -1.74 -23.19
N PHE A 2 2.24 -1.39 -22.65
CA PHE A 2 2.77 -1.98 -21.41
C PHE A 2 2.32 -1.24 -20.14
N MET A 3 1.89 0.02 -20.28
CA MET A 3 1.36 0.80 -19.15
C MET A 3 -0.16 0.82 -19.17
N PRO A 4 -0.81 0.52 -18.03
CA PRO A 4 -2.25 0.68 -17.87
C PRO A 4 -2.72 2.10 -18.23
N ALA A 5 -3.93 2.20 -18.76
CA ALA A 5 -4.46 3.44 -19.34
C ALA A 5 -4.59 4.57 -18.31
N GLU A 6 -4.77 4.24 -17.02
CA GLU A 6 -4.86 5.18 -15.91
C GLU A 6 -3.58 5.99 -15.68
N PHE A 7 -2.43 5.53 -16.18
CA PHE A 7 -1.15 6.23 -16.05
C PHE A 7 -0.80 7.10 -17.25
N VAL A 8 -1.61 7.06 -18.32
CA VAL A 8 -1.37 7.76 -19.58
C VAL A 8 -2.51 8.76 -19.78
N ARG A 9 -2.19 10.04 -19.65
CA ARG A 9 -3.11 11.14 -20.03
C ARG A 9 -2.62 11.75 -21.34
N PHE A 10 -3.55 12.09 -22.22
CA PHE A 10 -3.23 12.85 -23.42
C PHE A 10 -3.52 14.33 -23.14
N ALA A 11 -2.50 15.17 -23.24
CA ALA A 11 -2.66 16.61 -23.19
C ALA A 11 -3.34 17.13 -24.46
N ALA A 12 -3.92 18.33 -24.37
CA ALA A 12 -4.67 18.95 -25.48
C ALA A 12 -3.80 19.20 -26.75
N ASP A 13 -2.48 19.24 -26.59
CA ASP A 13 -1.49 19.39 -27.66
C ASP A 13 -1.02 18.04 -28.24
N GLY A 14 -1.60 16.92 -27.79
CA GLY A 14 -1.25 15.58 -28.25
C GLY A 14 -0.05 14.95 -27.54
N HIS A 15 0.58 15.63 -26.57
CA HIS A 15 1.65 15.04 -25.77
C HIS A 15 1.11 14.07 -24.72
N VAL A 16 1.88 13.01 -24.46
CA VAL A 16 1.58 12.05 -23.39
C VAL A 16 2.08 12.63 -22.06
N GLN A 17 1.16 12.82 -21.13
CA GLN A 17 1.44 13.14 -19.73
C GLN A 17 1.30 11.89 -18.88
N TYR A 18 2.37 11.56 -18.17
CA TYR A 18 2.33 10.49 -17.18
C TYR A 18 1.77 11.01 -15.86
N ALA A 19 1.05 10.14 -15.14
CA ALA A 19 0.62 10.47 -13.78
C ALA A 19 1.84 10.75 -12.89
N GLU A 20 1.80 11.86 -12.14
CA GLU A 20 2.91 12.35 -11.30
C GLU A 20 3.49 11.26 -10.37
N LYS A 21 2.63 10.36 -9.85
CA LYS A 21 3.01 9.26 -8.95
C LYS A 21 3.04 7.88 -9.62
N LEU A 22 3.35 7.82 -10.91
CA LEU A 22 3.62 6.55 -11.61
C LEU A 22 4.85 5.85 -11.04
N HIS A 23 5.93 6.60 -10.77
CA HIS A 23 7.17 6.05 -10.22
C HIS A 23 6.96 5.40 -8.83
N ILE A 24 6.09 5.98 -8.00
CA ILE A 24 5.70 5.41 -6.70
C ILE A 24 4.97 4.09 -6.88
N TYR A 25 4.04 4.02 -7.84
CA TYR A 25 3.31 2.80 -8.14
C TYR A 25 4.25 1.68 -8.61
N THR A 26 5.15 1.99 -9.56
CA THR A 26 6.15 1.01 -10.02
C THR A 26 7.10 0.59 -8.92
N TYR A 27 7.48 1.51 -8.02
CA TYR A 27 8.29 1.17 -6.85
C TYR A 27 7.57 0.18 -5.93
N GLY A 28 6.27 0.37 -5.68
CA GLY A 28 5.44 -0.58 -4.92
C GLY A 28 5.42 -1.98 -5.54
N LEU A 29 5.29 -2.07 -6.86
CA LEU A 29 5.36 -3.35 -7.59
C LEU A 29 6.73 -4.01 -7.43
N THR A 30 7.80 -3.26 -7.66
CA THR A 30 9.18 -3.75 -7.50
C THR A 30 9.45 -4.23 -6.09
N LEU A 31 8.99 -3.49 -5.08
CA LEU A 31 9.18 -3.87 -3.68
C LEU A 31 8.42 -5.17 -3.35
N ASN A 32 7.18 -5.33 -3.84
CA ASN A 32 6.44 -6.57 -3.66
C ASN A 32 7.15 -7.75 -4.34
N GLN A 33 7.63 -7.57 -5.57
CA GLN A 33 8.36 -8.59 -6.32
C GLN A 33 9.65 -9.00 -5.58
N LEU A 34 10.39 -8.05 -5.01
CA LEU A 34 11.62 -8.32 -4.28
C LEU A 34 11.41 -9.27 -3.09
N PHE A 35 10.30 -9.12 -2.37
CA PHE A 35 10.03 -9.90 -1.16
C PHE A 35 9.20 -11.15 -1.37
N THR A 36 8.58 -11.28 -2.54
CA THR A 36 7.79 -12.47 -2.90
C THR A 36 8.49 -13.37 -3.90
N GLU A 37 9.50 -12.83 -4.60
CA GLU A 37 10.13 -13.40 -5.79
C GLU A 37 9.11 -13.71 -6.91
N GLN A 38 7.95 -13.06 -6.87
CA GLN A 38 6.87 -13.27 -7.82
C GLN A 38 6.57 -12.01 -8.61
N MET A 39 6.56 -12.17 -9.93
CA MET A 39 6.10 -11.16 -10.86
C MET A 39 4.59 -10.95 -10.73
N GLN A 40 4.16 -9.69 -10.82
CA GLN A 40 2.77 -9.33 -11.00
C GLN A 40 2.23 -9.85 -12.34
N GLU A 41 0.94 -10.18 -12.36
CA GLU A 41 0.23 -10.54 -13.57
C GLU A 41 -0.41 -9.31 -14.22
N PHE A 42 -0.40 -9.29 -15.54
CA PHE A 42 -1.11 -8.28 -16.33
C PHE A 42 -2.36 -8.91 -16.94
N ARG A 43 -3.55 -8.44 -16.55
CA ARG A 43 -4.80 -8.92 -17.15
C ARG A 43 -5.23 -7.99 -18.26
N LEU A 44 -5.15 -8.50 -19.49
CA LEU A 44 -5.75 -7.89 -20.68
C LEU A 44 -7.26 -8.13 -20.65
N SER A 45 -8.00 -7.25 -19.98
CA SER A 45 -9.46 -7.22 -19.99
C SER A 45 -9.96 -5.91 -20.60
N ALA A 46 -11.29 -5.68 -20.62
CA ALA A 46 -11.85 -4.39 -21.01
C ALA A 46 -11.25 -3.22 -20.21
N GLU A 47 -10.86 -3.49 -18.96
CA GLU A 47 -10.10 -2.60 -18.10
C GLU A 47 -8.78 -3.28 -17.72
N PRO A 48 -7.66 -2.96 -18.42
CA PRO A 48 -6.37 -3.56 -18.13
C PRO A 48 -5.90 -3.16 -16.73
N HIS A 49 -5.56 -4.14 -15.91
CA HIS A 49 -5.06 -3.90 -14.56
C HIS A 49 -3.97 -4.90 -14.17
N ILE A 50 -3.15 -4.47 -13.23
CA ILE A 50 -2.05 -5.26 -12.66
C ILE A 50 -2.53 -5.94 -11.39
N ILE A 51 -2.24 -7.24 -11.27
CA ILE A 51 -2.63 -8.05 -10.12
C ILE A 51 -1.40 -8.59 -9.41
N LEU A 52 -1.40 -8.43 -8.09
CA LEU A 52 -0.46 -9.14 -7.23
C LEU A 52 -0.98 -10.56 -6.97
N THR A 53 -0.27 -11.56 -7.51
CA THR A 53 -0.54 -12.98 -7.26
C THR A 53 -0.19 -13.40 -5.83
N LYS A 54 0.80 -12.72 -5.24
CA LYS A 54 1.19 -12.86 -3.84
C LYS A 54 1.55 -11.50 -3.27
N LYS A 55 1.09 -11.27 -2.04
CA LYS A 55 1.42 -10.08 -1.26
C LYS A 55 2.68 -10.35 -0.46
N SER A 56 3.55 -9.36 -0.40
CA SER A 56 4.72 -9.41 0.48
C SER A 56 4.29 -9.64 1.93
N PRO A 57 4.95 -10.51 2.70
CA PRO A 57 4.70 -10.65 4.12
C PRO A 57 5.22 -9.46 4.93
N ILE A 58 6.07 -8.62 4.32
CA ILE A 58 6.68 -7.45 4.94
C ILE A 58 6.43 -6.20 4.11
N PHE A 59 6.26 -5.06 4.77
CA PHE A 59 6.01 -3.77 4.14
C PHE A 59 4.68 -3.64 3.39
N TYR A 60 3.81 -4.65 3.41
CA TYR A 60 2.61 -4.63 2.58
C TYR A 60 1.60 -3.56 3.00
N ASP A 61 1.24 -3.50 4.28
CA ASP A 61 0.16 -2.64 4.75
C ASP A 61 0.57 -1.17 4.87
N GLU A 62 1.86 -0.90 5.07
CA GLU A 62 2.40 0.42 5.40
C GLU A 62 3.11 1.13 4.24
N ILE A 63 3.63 0.38 3.26
CA ILE A 63 4.33 0.92 2.09
C ILE A 63 3.68 0.40 0.80
N ILE A 64 3.74 -0.90 0.53
CA ILE A 64 3.42 -1.46 -0.80
C ILE A 64 1.97 -1.18 -1.18
N SER A 65 1.00 -1.51 -0.32
CA SER A 65 -0.42 -1.31 -0.63
C SER A 65 -0.76 0.16 -0.88
N ARG A 66 -0.11 1.09 -0.17
CA ARG A 66 -0.28 2.53 -0.37
C ARG A 66 0.36 3.01 -1.67
N CYS A 67 1.52 2.48 -2.04
CA CYS A 67 2.13 2.75 -3.34
C CYS A 67 1.22 2.30 -4.49
N LEU A 68 0.48 1.22 -4.30
CA LEU A 68 -0.41 0.60 -5.29
C LEU A 68 -1.86 1.09 -5.22
N ASP A 69 -2.14 2.18 -4.47
CA ASP A 69 -3.49 2.75 -4.44
C ASP A 69 -3.90 3.23 -5.85
N GLU A 70 -5.14 2.93 -6.23
CA GLU A 70 -5.70 3.34 -7.52
C GLU A 70 -5.75 4.88 -7.61
N ASP A 71 -6.07 5.54 -6.49
CA ASP A 71 -6.02 6.99 -6.39
C ASP A 71 -4.58 7.48 -6.16
N SER A 72 -4.01 8.09 -7.20
CA SER A 72 -2.67 8.66 -7.14
C SER A 72 -2.49 9.71 -6.03
N SER A 73 -3.54 10.42 -5.62
CA SER A 73 -3.43 11.39 -4.52
C SER A 73 -3.10 10.71 -3.18
N ARG A 74 -3.53 9.46 -3.01
CA ARG A 74 -3.35 8.65 -1.81
C ARG A 74 -2.04 7.88 -1.74
N ARG A 75 -1.30 7.78 -2.85
CA ARG A 75 0.03 7.16 -2.83
C ARG A 75 1.02 8.01 -2.04
N PRO A 76 1.95 7.41 -1.29
CA PRO A 76 2.98 8.15 -0.58
C PRO A 76 3.89 8.91 -1.56
N SER A 77 4.50 10.00 -1.10
CA SER A 77 5.66 10.59 -1.73
C SER A 77 6.91 9.74 -1.51
N ALA A 78 7.96 9.97 -2.30
CA ALA A 78 9.24 9.29 -2.09
C ALA A 78 9.82 9.58 -0.69
N ILE A 79 9.68 10.82 -0.20
CA ILE A 79 10.13 11.23 1.14
C ILE A 79 9.40 10.43 2.23
N GLU A 80 8.10 10.20 2.09
CA GLU A 80 7.32 9.40 3.04
C GLU A 80 7.81 7.95 3.11
N ILE A 81 8.09 7.35 1.95
CA ILE A 81 8.64 5.99 1.86
C ILE A 81 10.01 5.94 2.56
N GLU A 82 10.89 6.87 2.22
CA GLU A 82 12.23 6.97 2.81
C GLU A 82 12.17 7.11 4.33
N LYS A 83 11.36 8.03 4.87
CA LYS A 83 11.19 8.20 6.32
C LYS A 83 10.61 6.98 7.01
N THR A 84 9.74 6.24 6.34
CA THR A 84 9.22 4.98 6.89
C THR A 84 10.31 3.92 6.96
N LEU A 85 11.14 3.80 5.93
CA LEU A 85 12.28 2.86 5.89
C LEU A 85 13.40 3.25 6.87
N GLU A 86 13.71 4.55 7.00
CA GLU A 86 14.66 5.05 8.01
C GLU A 86 14.20 4.68 9.42
N PHE A 87 12.89 4.79 9.71
CA PHE A 87 12.35 4.41 11.01
C PHE A 87 12.47 2.90 11.26
N TYR A 88 12.23 2.08 10.23
CA TYR A 88 12.51 0.63 10.27
C TYR A 88 13.98 0.35 10.59
N GLU A 89 14.91 0.97 9.85
CA GLU A 89 16.34 0.77 10.03
C GLU A 89 16.80 1.19 11.43
N ALA A 90 16.39 2.38 11.89
CA ALA A 90 16.71 2.88 13.21
C ALA A 90 16.20 1.92 14.31
N THR A 91 14.97 1.42 14.16
CA THR A 91 14.37 0.48 15.13
C THR A 91 15.05 -0.89 15.09
N PHE A 92 15.47 -1.37 13.91
CA PHE A 92 16.13 -2.65 13.73
C PHE A 92 17.62 -2.62 14.08
N SER A 93 18.27 -1.45 14.02
CA SER A 93 19.72 -1.27 14.19
C SER A 93 20.26 -1.92 15.47
N LYS A 94 19.49 -1.89 16.56
CA LYS A 94 19.86 -2.50 17.85
C LYS A 94 20.01 -4.02 17.75
N ILE A 95 19.16 -4.67 16.95
CA ILE A 95 19.21 -6.12 16.70
C ILE A 95 20.28 -6.41 15.66
N LYS A 96 20.27 -5.67 14.55
CA LYS A 96 21.21 -5.81 13.42
C LYS A 96 22.67 -5.74 13.84
N ASN A 97 22.99 -4.85 14.79
CA ASN A 97 24.35 -4.59 15.26
C ASN A 97 24.76 -5.45 16.47
N SER A 98 23.92 -6.40 16.90
CA SER A 98 24.28 -7.31 17.98
C SER A 98 25.25 -8.40 17.49
N ASP A 99 26.18 -8.81 18.35
CA ASP A 99 27.12 -9.91 18.07
C ASP A 99 26.40 -11.23 17.76
N SER A 100 25.20 -11.43 18.30
CA SER A 100 24.39 -12.60 18.02
C SER A 100 23.85 -12.57 16.59
N TYR A 101 23.32 -11.43 16.14
CA TYR A 101 22.76 -11.29 14.80
C TYR A 101 23.82 -11.40 13.71
N THR A 102 25.01 -10.84 13.89
CA THR A 102 26.06 -10.89 12.85
C THR A 102 26.53 -12.31 12.56
N LYS A 103 26.55 -13.18 13.58
CA LYS A 103 26.96 -14.59 13.51
C LYS A 103 25.87 -15.54 13.00
N MET A 104 24.62 -15.09 12.88
CA MET A 104 23.52 -15.87 12.34
C MET A 104 23.70 -16.17 10.85
N SER A 105 23.25 -17.36 10.43
CA SER A 105 23.03 -17.72 9.03
C SER A 105 21.98 -16.82 8.37
N THR A 106 21.92 -16.83 7.04
CA THR A 106 20.92 -16.06 6.29
C THR A 106 19.48 -16.42 6.70
N GLN A 107 19.20 -17.71 6.91
CA GLN A 107 17.87 -18.17 7.32
C GLN A 107 17.48 -17.65 8.71
N GLU A 108 18.41 -17.70 9.67
CA GLU A 108 18.20 -17.17 11.02
C GLU A 108 18.02 -15.65 11.00
N LYS A 109 18.80 -14.93 10.20
CA LYS A 109 18.65 -13.47 10.00
C LYS A 109 17.28 -13.11 9.44
N ASN A 110 16.80 -13.87 8.46
CA ASN A 110 15.47 -13.70 7.88
C ASN A 110 14.38 -13.94 8.93
N GLN A 111 14.49 -15.01 9.71
CA GLN A 111 13.53 -15.31 10.77
C GLN A 111 13.51 -14.23 11.86
N ALA A 112 14.69 -13.78 12.30
CA ALA A 112 14.81 -12.70 13.28
C ALA A 112 14.22 -11.38 12.75
N PHE A 113 14.41 -11.09 11.46
CA PHE A 113 13.80 -9.92 10.82
C PHE A 113 12.27 -10.01 10.77
N ILE A 114 11.70 -11.16 10.38
CA ILE A 114 10.25 -11.37 10.35
C ILE A 114 9.65 -11.19 11.75
N GLN A 115 10.28 -11.77 12.78
CA GLN A 115 9.84 -11.61 14.17
C GLN A 115 9.89 -10.15 14.63
N PHE A 116 10.99 -9.46 14.32
CA PHE A 116 11.12 -8.03 14.59
C PHE A 116 10.02 -7.23 13.89
N TYR A 117 9.76 -7.51 12.62
CA TYR A 117 8.75 -6.84 11.81
C TYR A 117 7.37 -7.01 12.43
N GLU A 118 6.96 -8.25 12.72
CA GLU A 118 5.66 -8.56 13.33
C GLU A 118 5.48 -7.85 14.68
N ALA A 119 6.53 -7.81 15.50
CA ALA A 119 6.50 -7.14 16.80
C ALA A 119 6.42 -5.59 16.71
N ASN A 120 6.81 -4.99 15.59
CA ASN A 120 6.92 -3.53 15.45
C ASN A 120 6.00 -2.92 14.38
N LYS A 121 5.38 -3.72 13.50
CA LYS A 121 4.53 -3.23 12.40
C LYS A 121 3.48 -2.22 12.87
N MET A 122 2.84 -2.48 14.02
CA MET A 122 1.84 -1.56 14.56
C MET A 122 2.44 -0.21 14.96
N LYS A 123 3.62 -0.18 15.61
CA LYS A 123 4.28 1.09 15.98
C LYS A 123 4.59 1.92 14.75
N ILE A 124 4.92 1.26 13.65
CA ILE A 124 5.31 1.89 12.40
C ILE A 124 4.09 2.44 11.67
N VAL A 125 2.99 1.68 11.62
CA VAL A 125 1.70 2.18 11.14
C VAL A 125 1.28 3.44 11.92
N HIS A 126 1.48 3.50 13.24
CA HIS A 126 1.20 4.70 14.02
C HIS A 126 2.16 5.85 13.66
N PHE A 127 3.47 5.61 13.59
CA PHE A 127 4.44 6.62 13.16
C PHE A 127 4.07 7.26 11.81
N VAL A 128 3.70 6.44 10.83
CA VAL A 128 3.29 6.89 9.51
C VAL A 128 2.03 7.76 9.58
N LYS A 129 1.02 7.34 10.36
CA LYS A 129 -0.22 8.12 10.55
C LYS A 129 0.04 9.46 11.23
N ASP A 130 0.91 9.48 12.23
CA ASP A 130 1.21 10.68 13.01
C ASP A 130 2.05 11.69 12.21
N LYS A 131 3.01 11.20 11.42
CA LYS A 131 3.91 12.06 10.61
C LYS A 131 3.30 12.48 9.29
N PHE A 132 2.40 11.68 8.72
CA PHE A 132 1.83 11.89 7.40
C PHE A 132 0.30 11.75 7.40
N PRO A 133 -0.41 12.57 8.19
CA PRO A 133 -1.85 12.42 8.40
C PRO A 133 -2.66 12.70 7.14
N GLN A 134 -2.14 13.51 6.19
CA GLN A 134 -2.85 13.90 4.96
C GLN A 134 -3.45 12.72 4.17
N GLN A 135 -2.86 11.54 4.25
CA GLN A 135 -3.30 10.37 3.48
C GLN A 135 -4.42 9.57 4.15
N PHE A 136 -4.65 9.78 5.45
CA PHE A 136 -5.63 9.01 6.24
C PHE A 136 -6.95 9.76 6.47
N PHE A 137 -7.03 11.06 6.10
CA PHE A 137 -8.30 11.80 6.18
C PHE A 137 -9.41 11.20 5.29
N HIS A 138 -9.03 10.58 4.17
CA HIS A 138 -9.98 9.93 3.27
C HIS A 138 -10.50 8.58 3.77
N ASP A 139 -9.76 7.87 4.63
CA ASP A 139 -10.22 6.63 5.25
C ASP A 139 -11.34 6.87 6.28
N VAL A 140 -11.29 8.02 6.97
CA VAL A 140 -12.33 8.45 7.89
C VAL A 140 -13.62 8.76 7.12
N GLN A 141 -13.54 9.54 6.04
CA GLN A 141 -14.69 9.85 5.18
C GLN A 141 -15.36 8.59 4.61
N ARG A 142 -14.58 7.60 4.14
CA ARG A 142 -15.12 6.34 3.60
C ARG A 142 -15.84 5.50 4.66
N LYS A 143 -15.34 5.44 5.90
CA LYS A 143 -16.05 4.76 7.01
C LYS A 143 -17.38 5.45 7.34
N PHE A 144 -17.47 6.77 7.20
CA PHE A 144 -18.73 7.50 7.35
C PHE A 144 -19.69 7.28 6.18
N SER A 145 -19.20 7.27 4.93
CA SER A 145 -20.03 7.02 3.74
C SER A 145 -20.54 5.57 3.66
N ILE A 146 -19.75 4.58 4.08
CA ILE A 146 -20.20 3.18 4.18
C ILE A 146 -21.26 3.04 5.28
N LYS A 147 -21.10 3.72 6.43
CA LYS A 147 -22.13 3.75 7.48
C LYS A 147 -23.43 4.42 7.01
N GLN A 148 -23.37 5.53 6.28
CA GLN A 148 -24.55 6.19 5.71
C GLN A 148 -25.28 5.31 4.68
N LYS A 149 -24.56 4.68 3.75
CA LYS A 149 -25.17 3.74 2.80
C LYS A 149 -25.80 2.53 3.49
N SER A 150 -25.21 2.04 4.58
CA SER A 150 -25.82 0.96 5.37
C SER A 150 -27.08 1.41 6.10
N SER A 151 -27.18 2.66 6.60
CA SER A 151 -28.41 3.14 7.25
C SER A 151 -29.53 3.44 6.26
N GLU A 152 -29.23 3.90 5.04
CA GLU A 152 -30.24 4.11 3.99
C GLU A 152 -30.85 2.78 3.51
N PHE A 153 -30.07 1.69 3.48
CA PHE A 153 -30.60 0.35 3.16
C PHE A 153 -31.57 -0.20 4.21
N TYR A 154 -31.37 0.12 5.50
CA TYR A 154 -32.30 -0.30 6.55
C TYR A 154 -33.63 0.49 6.52
N VAL A 155 -33.62 1.76 6.12
CA VAL A 155 -34.86 2.55 6.00
C VAL A 155 -35.68 2.15 4.76
N ALA A 156 -35.03 1.76 3.66
CA ALA A 156 -35.72 1.31 2.44
C ALA A 156 -36.35 -0.09 2.57
N ALA A 157 -35.83 -0.96 3.45
CA ALA A 157 -36.39 -2.30 3.67
C ALA A 157 -37.69 -2.28 4.49
N ASP A 158 -37.84 -1.32 5.41
CA ASP A 158 -39.05 -1.21 6.25
C ASP A 158 -40.24 -0.55 5.53
N SER A 159 -40.02 0.20 4.45
CA SER A 159 -41.12 0.83 3.68
C SER A 159 -41.80 -0.12 2.69
N VAL A 160 -41.17 -1.24 2.32
CA VAL A 160 -41.72 -2.18 1.33
C VAL A 160 -42.63 -3.24 1.98
N CYS A 161 -42.59 -3.41 3.31
CA CYS A 161 -43.43 -4.37 4.04
C CYS A 161 -44.75 -3.81 4.60
N ARG A 162 -45.18 -2.59 4.23
CA ARG A 162 -46.46 -1.99 4.71
C ARG A 162 -47.53 -1.77 3.65
N THR A 163 -47.34 -2.31 2.45
CA THR A 163 -48.40 -2.32 1.41
C THR A 163 -48.60 -3.74 0.91
N SER A 164 -49.27 -4.54 1.73
CA SER A 164 -49.86 -5.83 1.35
C SER A 164 -51.22 -5.95 2.00
#